data_AF-A0A518IV51-F1
#
_entry.id   AF-A0A518IV51-F1
#
_cell.length_a   1.000
_cell.length_b   1.000
_cell.length_c   1.000
_cell.angle_alpha   90.00
_cell.angle_beta   90.00
_cell.angle_gamma   90.00
#
_symmetry.space_group_name_H-M   'P 1'
#
loop_
_entity.id
_entity.type
_entity.pdbx_description
1 polymer ?
#
loop_
_entity_poly.entity_id
_entity_poly.type
_entity_poly.pdbx_seq_one_letter_code
_entity_poly.pdbx_strand_id
1 'polypeptide(L)'
;MRCHWRINGSETLMFGNIVRSLGLILLFGASPLSGWAQEPEAKQLAAEKPAAATAVVIPLHGEITPLTGAFLDRKLEEAREMGVDVVIIDIDSPGGFADVSFDIARRLRDLKWAKTVAYVEDQAISGAAIAALGCDEIIMRPGAMLGDAGVIAQEILGGPFKYAPEKILSKMVADIREVADAGGRPPALAEAMMHKDVQVFQATHKQDGRVWYYTKAEWDSLPDAEDWQQGKPVMEARENTFLTVTGKRAVELQIANGLADSKTELYEQLGIAKEPKVLAQTGIDTLVWVLNLPLITFLLFVIGLLAIFIEFSAPGLGMGGLVSTLCFGLFFWSRFLGGTSGWLEVTLFAVGLIFIACEIFVIPGFGVPGISGFLLVLGSLVMASRNVVWPESTRDLMQLNKTLATVGASMIAFVVLAMVGSRYLLDFPLFRRIALLPPEVDDQAAAVAVGTAYSASNRPAAWEQVDVGDAGIATSPLRPAGKAAFGDELVDVITEGEFVEAGKGVKIVQKHGTRVVVRSTT
;
A
#
# COMPACT_ATOMS: atom_id res chain seq x y z
N MET A 1 26.86 -8.07 -33.56
CA MET A 1 27.41 -8.73 -32.34
C MET A 1 26.26 -8.93 -31.37
N ARG A 2 25.74 -10.16 -31.28
CA ARG A 2 24.63 -10.56 -30.39
C ARG A 2 25.19 -11.58 -29.41
N CYS A 3 25.12 -11.31 -28.10
CA CYS A 3 25.43 -12.29 -27.07
C CYS A 3 24.13 -12.84 -26.50
N HIS A 4 23.89 -14.14 -26.70
CA HIS A 4 22.93 -14.96 -25.98
C HIS A 4 23.61 -15.54 -24.74
N TRP A 5 22.98 -15.42 -23.58
CA TRP A 5 23.31 -16.25 -22.42
C TRP A 5 22.20 -17.29 -22.25
N ARG A 6 22.61 -18.55 -22.31
CA ARG A 6 21.80 -19.76 -22.16
C ARG A 6 22.21 -20.39 -20.83
N ILE A 7 21.27 -20.59 -19.92
CA ILE A 7 21.52 -21.31 -18.65
C ILE A 7 20.62 -22.55 -18.65
N ASN A 8 21.22 -23.73 -18.88
CA ASN A 8 20.76 -25.02 -18.34
C ASN A 8 21.50 -25.17 -16.99
N GLY A 9 20.95 -25.64 -15.87
CA GLY A 9 19.91 -26.63 -15.66
C GLY A 9 20.56 -27.89 -15.08
N SER A 10 20.49 -28.08 -13.75
CA SER A 10 20.45 -29.39 -13.04
C SER A 10 20.86 -29.27 -11.57
N GLU A 11 19.94 -29.03 -10.63
CA GLU A 11 20.14 -29.39 -9.22
C GLU A 11 18.79 -29.73 -8.57
N THR A 12 18.43 -31.01 -8.58
CA THR A 12 17.48 -31.62 -7.64
C THR A 12 17.68 -33.13 -7.74
N LEU A 13 18.21 -33.76 -6.68
CA LEU A 13 18.02 -35.15 -6.24
C LEU A 13 19.18 -35.58 -5.33
N MET A 14 19.00 -35.47 -4.03
CA MET A 14 19.67 -36.32 -3.03
C MET A 14 18.65 -36.68 -1.96
N PHE A 15 18.02 -37.84 -2.15
CA PHE A 15 17.08 -38.45 -1.21
C PHE A 15 17.83 -39.07 -0.02
N GLY A 16 17.21 -38.92 1.15
CA GLY A 16 17.62 -39.57 2.39
C GLY A 16 17.45 -41.08 2.34
N ASN A 17 18.49 -41.78 2.79
CA ASN A 17 18.43 -43.16 3.25
C ASN A 17 18.13 -43.16 4.75
N ILE A 18 17.18 -43.99 5.18
CA ILE A 18 17.15 -44.82 6.39
C ILE A 18 15.68 -45.23 6.59
N VAL A 19 15.36 -46.49 6.34
CA VAL A 19 14.64 -47.41 7.26
C VAL A 19 14.70 -48.81 6.63
N ARG A 20 15.11 -49.76 7.48
CA ARG A 20 15.41 -51.16 7.17
C ARG A 20 14.16 -52.02 6.94
N SER A 21 14.39 -53.03 6.11
CA SER A 21 13.59 -54.21 5.80
C SER A 21 13.22 -55.10 6.99
N LEU A 22 12.10 -55.82 6.86
CA LEU A 22 11.74 -57.17 7.34
C LEU A 22 10.29 -57.37 6.78
N GLY A 23 9.89 -58.31 5.92
CA GLY A 23 10.37 -59.64 5.55
C GLY A 23 9.40 -60.68 6.09
N LEU A 24 8.42 -61.17 5.31
CA LEU A 24 7.87 -62.53 5.46
C LEU A 24 6.95 -63.02 4.31
N ILE A 25 7.49 -64.01 3.57
CA ILE A 25 6.92 -65.31 3.13
C ILE A 25 5.80 -65.40 2.05
N LEU A 26 6.21 -66.15 1.01
CA LEU A 26 5.52 -66.79 -0.11
C LEU A 26 4.37 -67.73 0.28
N LEU A 27 3.41 -67.90 -0.64
CA LEU A 27 2.82 -69.22 -0.94
C LEU A 27 2.30 -69.25 -2.40
N PHE A 28 2.93 -70.12 -3.20
CA PHE A 28 2.50 -70.54 -4.53
C PHE A 28 1.41 -71.62 -4.40
N GLY A 29 0.41 -71.59 -5.28
CA GLY A 29 -0.53 -72.70 -5.48
C GLY A 29 -1.09 -72.68 -6.90
N ALA A 30 -0.78 -73.71 -7.68
CA ALA A 30 -1.18 -73.90 -9.08
C ALA A 30 -2.56 -74.59 -9.21
N SER A 31 -3.37 -74.06 -10.15
CA SER A 31 -4.34 -74.65 -11.11
C SER A 31 -5.13 -75.94 -10.76
N PRO A 32 -6.42 -76.07 -11.19
CA PRO A 32 -6.72 -76.34 -12.60
C PRO A 32 -7.97 -75.67 -13.20
N LEU A 33 -7.98 -75.74 -14.54
CA LEU A 33 -9.03 -75.38 -15.48
C LEU A 33 -10.35 -76.12 -15.23
N SER A 34 -11.45 -75.39 -15.21
CA SER A 34 -12.77 -75.89 -15.65
C SER A 34 -13.55 -74.70 -16.21
N GLY A 35 -13.74 -74.69 -17.53
CA GLY A 35 -14.53 -73.67 -18.20
C GLY A 35 -16.02 -73.82 -17.88
N TRP A 36 -16.72 -72.69 -17.88
CA TRP A 36 -18.04 -72.52 -18.45
C TRP A 36 -18.06 -71.17 -19.16
N ALA A 37 -18.51 -71.17 -20.40
CA ALA A 37 -18.74 -69.98 -21.19
C ALA A 37 -19.88 -69.17 -20.55
N GLN A 38 -19.58 -67.97 -20.07
CA GLN A 38 -20.56 -66.92 -19.86
C GLN A 38 -20.49 -65.98 -21.07
N GLU A 39 -21.64 -65.78 -21.72
CA GLU A 39 -21.83 -64.72 -22.72
C GLU A 39 -21.39 -63.39 -22.12
N PRO A 40 -20.71 -62.51 -22.89
CA PRO A 40 -20.32 -61.20 -22.38
C PRO A 40 -21.59 -60.37 -22.23
N GLU A 41 -22.06 -60.25 -20.99
CA GLU A 41 -23.00 -59.22 -20.58
C GLU A 41 -22.43 -57.88 -21.04
N ALA A 42 -23.12 -57.22 -21.96
CA ALA A 42 -22.75 -55.92 -22.46
C ALA A 42 -22.81 -54.92 -21.31
N LYS A 43 -21.68 -54.78 -20.62
CA LYS A 43 -21.43 -53.74 -19.64
C LYS A 43 -21.52 -52.43 -20.40
N GLN A 44 -22.72 -51.84 -20.42
CA GLN A 44 -22.88 -50.43 -20.75
C GLN A 44 -21.86 -49.71 -19.87
N LEU A 45 -20.78 -49.22 -20.50
CA LEU A 45 -19.97 -48.16 -19.94
C LEU A 45 -20.94 -46.99 -19.77
N ALA A 46 -21.59 -46.92 -18.61
CA ALA A 46 -22.15 -45.68 -18.14
C ALA A 46 -21.00 -44.69 -18.23
N ALA A 47 -21.13 -43.70 -19.12
CA ALA A 47 -20.20 -42.61 -19.23
C ALA A 47 -19.92 -42.12 -17.81
N GLU A 48 -18.67 -42.21 -17.37
CA GLU A 48 -18.24 -41.66 -16.11
C GLU A 48 -18.69 -40.19 -16.12
N LYS A 49 -19.68 -39.86 -15.29
CA LYS A 49 -20.18 -38.50 -15.17
C LYS A 49 -18.96 -37.63 -14.89
N PRO A 50 -18.67 -36.61 -15.71
CA PRO A 50 -17.48 -35.80 -15.53
C PRO A 50 -17.41 -35.34 -14.08
N ALA A 51 -16.24 -35.49 -13.46
CA ALA A 51 -16.02 -35.04 -12.09
C ALA A 51 -16.49 -33.59 -11.99
N ALA A 52 -17.33 -33.30 -10.98
CA ALA A 52 -17.93 -31.98 -10.85
C ALA A 52 -16.84 -30.92 -10.74
N ALA A 53 -16.94 -29.86 -11.54
CA ALA A 53 -15.96 -28.78 -11.53
C ALA A 53 -15.94 -28.10 -10.17
N THR A 54 -14.74 -27.90 -9.63
CA THR A 54 -14.56 -27.12 -8.40
C THR A 54 -14.44 -25.65 -8.75
N ALA A 55 -15.08 -24.80 -7.96
CA ALA A 55 -15.14 -23.38 -8.27
C ALA A 55 -15.06 -22.48 -7.03
N VAL A 56 -14.66 -21.24 -7.25
CA VAL A 56 -14.76 -20.13 -6.30
C VAL A 56 -15.44 -18.94 -6.96
N VAL A 57 -16.02 -18.07 -6.13
CA VAL A 57 -16.59 -16.79 -6.55
C VAL A 57 -15.76 -15.67 -5.96
N ILE A 58 -15.30 -14.73 -6.78
CA ILE A 58 -14.61 -13.51 -6.36
C ILE A 58 -15.50 -12.31 -6.71
N PRO A 59 -15.98 -11.54 -5.72
CA PRO A 59 -16.80 -10.36 -5.99
C PRO A 59 -15.95 -9.20 -6.53
N LEU A 60 -16.36 -8.64 -7.66
CA LEU A 60 -15.85 -7.41 -8.26
C LEU A 60 -16.98 -6.36 -8.25
N HIS A 61 -17.25 -5.83 -7.05
CA HIS A 61 -18.38 -4.93 -6.80
C HIS A 61 -17.92 -3.48 -6.58
N GLY A 62 -18.74 -2.52 -7.02
CA GLY A 62 -18.46 -1.09 -6.85
C GLY A 62 -17.38 -0.56 -7.79
N GLU A 63 -16.74 0.55 -7.43
CA GLU A 63 -15.76 1.21 -8.30
C GLU A 63 -14.48 0.37 -8.48
N ILE A 64 -14.00 0.26 -9.72
CA ILE A 64 -12.73 -0.40 -10.04
C ILE A 64 -11.59 0.57 -9.73
N THR A 65 -10.87 0.31 -8.64
CA THR A 65 -9.73 1.10 -8.16
C THR A 65 -8.47 0.25 -8.07
N PRO A 66 -7.27 0.84 -7.90
CA PRO A 66 -6.05 0.06 -7.64
C PRO A 66 -6.20 -0.92 -6.47
N LEU A 67 -6.93 -0.54 -5.42
CA LEU A 67 -7.23 -1.40 -4.28
C LEU A 67 -8.09 -2.61 -4.68
N THR A 68 -9.09 -2.40 -5.53
CA THR A 68 -9.94 -3.47 -6.08
C THR A 68 -9.11 -4.43 -6.93
N GLY A 69 -8.19 -3.92 -7.76
CA GLY A 69 -7.25 -4.73 -8.53
C GLY A 69 -6.34 -5.58 -7.65
N ALA A 70 -5.73 -4.98 -6.61
CA ALA A 70 -4.88 -5.70 -5.66
C ALA A 70 -5.65 -6.73 -4.81
N PHE A 71 -6.94 -6.46 -4.52
CA PHE A 71 -7.83 -7.45 -3.91
C PHE A 71 -8.04 -8.64 -4.84
N LEU A 72 -8.41 -8.40 -6.10
CA LEU A 72 -8.60 -9.46 -7.09
C LEU A 72 -7.33 -10.32 -7.23
N ASP A 73 -6.15 -9.70 -7.34
CA ASP A 73 -4.87 -10.42 -7.44
C ASP A 73 -4.65 -11.39 -6.27
N ARG A 74 -4.86 -10.92 -5.03
CA ARG A 74 -4.72 -11.77 -3.84
C ARG A 74 -5.74 -12.92 -3.82
N LYS A 75 -6.96 -12.68 -4.31
CA LYS A 75 -8.01 -13.72 -4.37
C LYS A 75 -7.80 -14.72 -5.50
N LEU A 76 -7.22 -14.30 -6.62
CA LEU A 76 -6.78 -15.20 -7.68
C LEU A 76 -5.64 -16.10 -7.18
N GLU A 77 -4.72 -15.57 -6.39
CA GLU A 77 -3.66 -16.37 -5.77
C GLU A 77 -4.23 -17.38 -4.74
N GLU A 78 -5.13 -16.93 -3.86
CA GLU A 78 -5.85 -17.84 -2.92
C GLU A 78 -6.60 -18.94 -3.69
N ALA A 79 -7.28 -18.60 -4.79
CA ALA A 79 -7.98 -19.54 -5.64
C ALA A 79 -7.03 -20.55 -6.33
N ARG A 80 -5.85 -20.08 -6.76
CA ARG A 80 -4.81 -20.93 -7.34
C ARG A 80 -4.28 -21.94 -6.32
N GLU A 81 -4.02 -21.50 -5.10
CA GLU A 81 -3.59 -22.38 -4.00
C GLU A 81 -4.66 -23.43 -3.63
N MET A 82 -5.94 -23.09 -3.80
CA MET A 82 -7.05 -24.03 -3.62
C MET A 82 -7.18 -25.06 -4.75
N GLY A 83 -6.53 -24.84 -5.91
CA GLY A 83 -6.53 -25.77 -7.03
C GLY A 83 -7.90 -25.94 -7.70
N VAL A 84 -8.66 -24.85 -7.85
CA VAL A 84 -10.01 -24.88 -8.45
C VAL A 84 -9.99 -24.83 -9.97
N ASP A 85 -11.00 -25.44 -10.60
CA ASP A 85 -11.13 -25.53 -12.06
C ASP A 85 -11.75 -24.26 -12.67
N VAL A 86 -12.62 -23.58 -11.93
CA VAL A 86 -13.38 -22.40 -12.39
C VAL A 86 -13.28 -21.25 -11.38
N VAL A 87 -12.98 -20.06 -11.88
CA VAL A 87 -13.03 -18.81 -11.13
C VAL A 87 -14.17 -17.97 -11.68
N ILE A 88 -15.21 -17.78 -10.86
CA ILE A 88 -16.34 -16.92 -11.20
C ILE A 88 -16.05 -15.51 -10.67
N ILE A 89 -15.96 -14.53 -11.56
CA ILE A 89 -15.88 -13.11 -11.21
C ILE A 89 -17.32 -12.58 -11.18
N ASP A 90 -17.84 -12.32 -9.99
CA ASP A 90 -19.18 -11.76 -9.78
C ASP A 90 -19.10 -10.24 -9.93
N ILE A 91 -19.56 -9.72 -11.08
CA ILE A 91 -19.41 -8.32 -11.49
C ILE A 91 -20.73 -7.56 -11.26
N ASP A 92 -20.63 -6.53 -10.42
CA ASP A 92 -21.63 -5.49 -10.24
C ASP A 92 -20.91 -4.15 -10.04
N SER A 93 -20.62 -3.48 -11.16
CA SER A 93 -19.75 -2.32 -11.15
C SER A 93 -20.10 -1.29 -12.23
N PRO A 94 -20.14 0.02 -11.87
CA PRO A 94 -20.26 1.11 -12.81
C PRO A 94 -18.93 1.44 -13.53
N GLY A 95 -17.85 0.69 -13.23
CA GLY A 95 -16.51 0.91 -13.76
C GLY A 95 -15.60 1.68 -12.82
N GLY A 96 -14.60 2.36 -13.37
CA GLY A 96 -13.58 3.06 -12.58
C GLY A 96 -12.33 3.42 -13.40
N PHE A 97 -11.16 3.13 -12.84
CA PHE A 97 -9.87 3.44 -13.45
C PHE A 97 -9.60 2.57 -14.68
N ALA A 98 -9.55 3.19 -15.87
CA ALA A 98 -9.42 2.48 -17.15
C ALA A 98 -8.15 1.62 -17.25
N ASP A 99 -7.01 2.13 -16.76
CA ASP A 99 -5.74 1.41 -16.66
C ASP A 99 -5.87 0.13 -15.81
N VAL A 100 -6.48 0.25 -14.63
CA VAL A 100 -6.74 -0.89 -13.75
C VAL A 100 -7.70 -1.89 -14.40
N SER A 101 -8.75 -1.41 -15.06
CA SER A 101 -9.70 -2.26 -15.80
C SER A 101 -9.05 -3.06 -16.91
N PHE A 102 -8.17 -2.45 -17.70
CA PHE A 102 -7.39 -3.15 -18.72
C PHE A 102 -6.38 -4.14 -18.11
N ASP A 103 -5.76 -3.80 -16.99
CA ASP A 103 -4.87 -4.73 -16.27
C ASP A 103 -5.64 -5.95 -15.77
N ILE A 104 -6.84 -5.76 -15.20
CA ILE A 104 -7.73 -6.84 -14.79
C ILE A 104 -8.10 -7.71 -16.00
N ALA A 105 -8.54 -7.09 -17.11
CA ALA A 105 -8.95 -7.82 -18.31
C ALA A 105 -7.82 -8.69 -18.87
N ARG A 106 -6.60 -8.14 -18.99
CA ARG A 106 -5.43 -8.90 -19.45
C ARG A 106 -5.07 -10.04 -18.50
N ARG A 107 -5.10 -9.80 -17.19
CA ARG A 107 -4.81 -10.84 -16.18
C ARG A 107 -5.79 -11.99 -16.25
N LEU A 108 -7.08 -11.71 -16.39
CA LEU A 108 -8.12 -12.73 -16.52
C LEU A 108 -7.95 -13.53 -17.80
N ARG A 109 -7.67 -12.87 -18.93
CA ARG A 109 -7.41 -13.51 -20.24
C ARG A 109 -6.17 -14.41 -20.22
N ASP A 110 -5.13 -13.97 -19.52
CA ASP A 110 -3.84 -14.66 -19.46
C ASP A 110 -3.82 -15.75 -18.36
N LEU A 111 -4.91 -15.91 -17.61
CA LEU A 111 -5.07 -16.94 -16.58
C LEU A 111 -5.23 -18.32 -17.22
N LYS A 112 -4.24 -19.21 -17.03
CA LYS A 112 -4.23 -20.55 -17.67
C LYS A 112 -4.51 -21.73 -16.74
N TRP A 113 -4.55 -21.49 -15.43
CA TRP A 113 -4.70 -22.56 -14.44
C TRP A 113 -6.17 -22.85 -14.08
N ALA A 114 -7.11 -21.98 -14.44
CA ALA A 114 -8.55 -22.17 -14.30
C ALA A 114 -9.30 -21.45 -15.41
N LYS A 115 -10.55 -21.85 -15.64
CA LYS A 115 -11.49 -21.13 -16.51
C LYS A 115 -12.07 -19.93 -15.79
N THR A 116 -12.06 -18.76 -16.41
CA THR A 116 -12.62 -17.53 -15.86
C THR A 116 -14.02 -17.27 -16.42
N VAL A 117 -14.98 -16.99 -15.52
CA VAL A 117 -16.36 -16.70 -15.89
C VAL A 117 -16.79 -15.38 -15.27
N ALA A 118 -17.05 -14.35 -16.08
CA ALA A 118 -17.72 -13.15 -15.62
C ALA A 118 -19.21 -13.44 -15.47
N TYR A 119 -19.73 -13.32 -14.25
CA TYR A 119 -21.16 -13.33 -13.98
C TYR A 119 -21.64 -11.91 -13.70
N VAL A 120 -22.51 -11.37 -14.56
CA VAL A 120 -23.05 -10.00 -14.42
C VAL A 120 -24.46 -10.07 -13.86
N GLU A 121 -24.63 -9.69 -12.60
CA GLU A 121 -25.92 -9.75 -11.90
C GLU A 121 -26.78 -8.51 -12.17
N ASP A 122 -26.19 -7.31 -12.12
CA ASP A 122 -26.89 -6.05 -12.40
C ASP A 122 -26.20 -5.27 -13.53
N GLN A 123 -24.92 -4.94 -13.38
CA GLN A 123 -24.22 -4.13 -14.37
C GLN A 123 -22.71 -4.39 -14.44
N ALA A 124 -22.17 -4.34 -15.65
CA ALA A 124 -20.75 -4.26 -15.95
C ALA A 124 -20.55 -3.10 -16.94
N ILE A 125 -20.45 -1.88 -16.41
CA ILE A 125 -20.39 -0.63 -17.18
C ILE A 125 -18.98 -0.03 -17.14
N SER A 126 -18.62 0.70 -18.19
CA SER A 126 -17.34 1.39 -18.28
C SER A 126 -16.15 0.43 -18.12
N GLY A 127 -15.25 0.70 -17.19
CA GLY A 127 -14.13 -0.18 -16.87
C GLY A 127 -14.53 -1.61 -16.48
N ALA A 128 -15.74 -1.85 -15.99
CA ALA A 128 -16.20 -3.20 -15.66
C ALA A 128 -16.57 -4.02 -16.88
N ALA A 129 -17.07 -3.38 -17.95
CA ALA A 129 -17.26 -4.03 -19.24
C ALA A 129 -15.91 -4.53 -19.79
N ILE A 130 -14.87 -3.69 -19.69
CA ILE A 130 -13.50 -4.05 -20.11
C ILE A 130 -13.01 -5.27 -19.32
N ALA A 131 -13.17 -5.27 -17.99
CA ALA A 131 -12.78 -6.40 -17.15
C ALA A 131 -13.55 -7.69 -17.51
N ALA A 132 -14.86 -7.60 -17.75
CA ALA A 132 -15.69 -8.74 -18.14
C ALA A 132 -15.24 -9.36 -19.47
N LEU A 133 -14.88 -8.54 -20.47
CA LEU A 133 -14.37 -9.01 -21.76
C LEU A 133 -13.08 -9.83 -21.66
N GLY A 134 -12.32 -9.66 -20.57
CA GLY A 134 -11.12 -10.46 -20.29
C GLY A 134 -11.39 -11.88 -19.77
N CYS A 135 -12.63 -12.23 -19.40
CA CYS A 135 -12.94 -13.59 -18.97
C CYS A 135 -13.12 -14.54 -20.17
N ASP A 136 -12.92 -15.85 -19.95
CA ASP A 136 -13.17 -16.87 -20.97
C ASP A 136 -14.66 -16.90 -21.34
N GLU A 137 -15.55 -16.82 -20.35
CA GLU A 137 -16.99 -16.73 -20.56
C GLU A 137 -17.61 -15.52 -19.86
N ILE A 138 -18.67 -14.96 -20.45
CA ILE A 138 -19.54 -13.98 -19.83
C ILE A 138 -20.95 -14.56 -19.76
N ILE A 139 -21.49 -14.66 -18.56
CA ILE A 139 -22.86 -15.08 -18.29
C ILE A 139 -23.58 -13.93 -17.60
N MET A 140 -24.77 -13.59 -18.05
CA MET A 140 -25.48 -12.41 -17.56
C MET A 140 -26.88 -12.76 -17.07
N ARG A 141 -27.40 -12.03 -16.09
CA ARG A 141 -28.86 -12.01 -15.90
C ARG A 141 -29.52 -11.36 -17.11
N PRO A 142 -30.74 -11.78 -17.50
CA PRO A 142 -31.38 -11.29 -18.73
C PRO A 142 -31.56 -9.77 -18.80
N GLY A 143 -31.76 -9.12 -17.64
CA GLY A 143 -31.90 -7.66 -17.51
C GLY A 143 -30.61 -6.92 -17.17
N ALA A 144 -29.50 -7.62 -16.94
CA ALA A 144 -28.23 -6.98 -16.58
C ALA A 144 -27.65 -6.19 -17.75
N MET A 145 -26.85 -5.18 -17.45
CA MET A 145 -26.29 -4.25 -18.44
C MET A 145 -24.79 -4.47 -18.67
N LEU A 146 -24.34 -4.40 -19.93
CA LEU A 146 -22.94 -4.50 -20.33
C LEU A 146 -22.60 -3.45 -21.39
N GLY A 147 -21.49 -2.74 -21.23
CA GLY A 147 -20.98 -1.79 -22.23
C GLY A 147 -20.65 -0.40 -21.67
N ASP A 148 -20.88 0.64 -22.46
CA ASP A 148 -20.56 2.04 -22.14
C ASP A 148 -19.13 2.24 -21.62
N ALA A 149 -18.16 1.68 -22.36
CA ALA A 149 -16.72 1.65 -22.05
C ALA A 149 -15.97 2.93 -22.46
N GLY A 150 -16.68 4.01 -22.79
CA GLY A 150 -16.09 5.27 -23.22
C GLY A 150 -15.14 5.86 -22.18
N VAL A 151 -13.90 6.16 -22.59
CA VAL A 151 -12.91 6.75 -21.68
C VAL A 151 -13.15 8.25 -21.60
N ILE A 152 -13.60 8.69 -20.43
CA ILE A 152 -13.68 10.11 -20.10
C ILE A 152 -12.40 10.54 -19.37
N ALA A 153 -12.07 11.82 -19.43
CA ALA A 153 -11.00 12.47 -18.69
C ALA A 153 -11.49 13.82 -18.16
N GLN A 154 -11.00 14.22 -16.99
CA GLN A 154 -11.29 15.53 -16.42
C GLN A 154 -10.14 16.48 -16.78
N GLU A 155 -10.46 17.57 -17.49
CA GLU A 155 -9.45 18.46 -18.08
C GLU A 155 -8.72 19.31 -17.01
N ILE A 156 -9.44 19.74 -15.97
CA ILE A 156 -8.94 20.51 -14.81
C ILE A 156 -9.67 20.09 -13.54
N LEU A 157 -9.08 20.33 -12.37
CA LEU A 157 -9.71 20.02 -11.07
C LEU A 157 -11.07 20.74 -10.96
N GLY A 158 -12.15 19.98 -10.87
CA GLY A 158 -13.52 20.52 -10.80
C GLY A 158 -14.14 20.92 -12.15
N GLY A 159 -13.43 20.71 -13.27
CA GLY A 159 -13.97 20.91 -14.62
C GLY A 159 -14.90 19.77 -15.08
N PRO A 160 -15.61 19.95 -16.22
CA PRO A 160 -16.47 18.91 -16.77
C PRO A 160 -15.66 17.69 -17.20
N PHE A 161 -16.28 16.51 -17.10
CA PHE A 161 -15.76 15.32 -17.76
C PHE A 161 -15.93 15.47 -19.27
N LYS A 162 -14.85 15.20 -20.01
CA LYS A 162 -14.84 15.18 -21.47
C LYS A 162 -14.36 13.83 -21.97
N TYR A 163 -14.73 13.51 -23.19
CA TYR A 163 -14.20 12.33 -23.86
C TYR A 163 -12.68 12.45 -24.04
N ALA A 164 -11.97 11.33 -23.91
CA ALA A 164 -10.51 11.32 -23.99
C ALA A 164 -10.02 11.78 -25.37
N PRO A 165 -8.83 12.43 -25.45
CA PRO A 165 -8.21 12.77 -26.72
C PRO A 165 -7.99 11.54 -27.60
N GLU A 166 -8.12 11.72 -28.92
CA GLU A 166 -8.04 10.65 -29.93
C GLU A 166 -6.77 9.79 -29.84
N LYS A 167 -5.63 10.39 -29.46
CA LYS A 167 -4.37 9.65 -29.29
C LYS A 167 -4.43 8.61 -28.16
N ILE A 168 -5.13 8.91 -27.06
CA ILE A 168 -5.30 7.98 -25.93
C ILE A 168 -6.34 6.92 -26.32
N LEU A 169 -7.43 7.37 -26.93
CA LEU A 169 -8.54 6.52 -27.35
C LEU A 169 -8.11 5.46 -28.36
N SER A 170 -7.43 5.84 -29.43
CA SER A 170 -6.97 4.92 -30.48
C SER A 170 -6.15 3.75 -29.94
N LYS A 171 -5.27 3.99 -28.96
CA LYS A 171 -4.53 2.92 -28.27
C LYS A 171 -5.47 2.00 -27.49
N MET A 172 -6.35 2.57 -26.67
CA MET A 172 -7.27 1.78 -25.84
C MET A 172 -8.32 1.02 -26.66
N VAL A 173 -8.73 1.55 -27.81
CA VAL A 173 -9.59 0.85 -28.79
C VAL A 173 -8.85 -0.36 -29.37
N ALA A 174 -7.57 -0.24 -29.69
CA ALA A 174 -6.78 -1.40 -30.11
C ALA A 174 -6.70 -2.45 -28.98
N ASP A 175 -6.46 -2.02 -27.74
CA ASP A 175 -6.35 -2.90 -26.58
C ASP A 175 -7.69 -3.64 -26.31
N ILE A 176 -8.84 -2.97 -26.34
CA ILE A 176 -10.14 -3.63 -26.07
C ILE A 176 -10.53 -4.60 -27.18
N ARG A 177 -10.19 -4.28 -28.43
CA ARG A 177 -10.39 -5.18 -29.57
C ARG A 177 -9.58 -6.46 -29.41
N GLU A 178 -8.32 -6.36 -29.00
CA GLU A 178 -7.46 -7.52 -28.72
C GLU A 178 -8.02 -8.39 -27.59
N VAL A 179 -8.48 -7.77 -26.50
CA VAL A 179 -9.11 -8.50 -25.38
C VAL A 179 -10.37 -9.25 -25.83
N ALA A 180 -11.24 -8.60 -26.60
CA ALA A 180 -12.46 -9.20 -27.11
C ALA A 180 -12.19 -10.37 -28.07
N ASP A 181 -11.26 -10.17 -29.03
CA ASP A 181 -10.89 -11.19 -30.01
C ASP A 181 -10.32 -12.44 -29.34
N ALA A 182 -9.44 -12.26 -28.34
CA ALA A 182 -8.87 -13.36 -27.57
C ALA A 182 -9.93 -14.19 -26.82
N GLY A 183 -11.05 -13.58 -26.45
CA GLY A 183 -12.20 -14.24 -25.84
C GLY A 183 -13.23 -14.78 -26.85
N GLY A 184 -12.96 -14.69 -28.15
CA GLY A 184 -13.87 -15.13 -29.22
C GLY A 184 -15.09 -14.22 -29.41
N ARG A 185 -14.99 -12.95 -29.00
CA ARG A 185 -16.07 -11.95 -29.06
C ARG A 185 -15.84 -10.98 -30.22
N PRO A 186 -16.89 -10.46 -30.88
CA PRO A 186 -16.72 -9.57 -32.03
C PRO A 186 -15.98 -8.27 -31.64
N PRO A 187 -14.77 -8.00 -32.19
CA PRO A 187 -13.99 -6.82 -31.83
C PRO A 187 -14.70 -5.51 -32.16
N ALA A 188 -15.50 -5.50 -33.22
CA ALA A 188 -16.32 -4.37 -33.64
C ALA A 188 -17.28 -3.88 -32.54
N LEU A 189 -17.89 -4.82 -31.80
CA LEU A 189 -18.82 -4.49 -30.72
C LEU A 189 -18.08 -3.95 -29.49
N ALA A 190 -16.92 -4.53 -29.16
CA ALA A 190 -16.07 -4.01 -28.10
C ALA A 190 -15.56 -2.60 -28.40
N GLU A 191 -15.15 -2.34 -29.64
CA GLU A 191 -14.81 -0.99 -30.12
C GLU A 191 -16.00 -0.03 -29.96
N ALA A 192 -17.21 -0.43 -30.35
CA ALA A 192 -18.41 0.39 -30.21
C ALA A 192 -18.77 0.71 -28.74
N MET A 193 -18.35 -0.11 -27.77
CA MET A 193 -18.47 0.24 -26.34
C MET A 193 -17.57 1.42 -25.97
N MET A 194 -16.41 1.56 -26.60
CA MET A 194 -15.42 2.61 -26.29
C MET A 194 -15.50 3.83 -27.19
N HIS A 195 -15.88 3.64 -28.45
CA HIS A 195 -15.85 4.64 -29.51
C HIS A 195 -17.25 4.97 -30.00
N LYS A 196 -17.76 6.15 -29.61
CA LYS A 196 -19.17 6.54 -29.81
C LYS A 196 -19.57 6.77 -31.27
N ASP A 197 -18.62 6.93 -32.18
CA ASP A 197 -18.89 7.22 -33.59
C ASP A 197 -18.71 5.98 -34.49
N VAL A 198 -18.59 4.79 -33.89
CA VAL A 198 -18.47 3.53 -34.61
C VAL A 198 -19.85 2.92 -34.86
N GLN A 199 -20.11 2.62 -36.14
CA GLN A 199 -21.29 1.88 -36.57
C GLN A 199 -20.92 0.43 -36.81
N VAL A 200 -21.70 -0.48 -36.23
CA VAL A 200 -21.53 -1.93 -36.37
C VAL A 200 -22.74 -2.51 -37.08
N PHE A 201 -22.52 -3.49 -37.93
CA PHE A 201 -23.60 -4.25 -38.55
C PHE A 201 -23.32 -5.74 -38.50
N GLN A 202 -24.41 -6.51 -38.56
CA GLN A 202 -24.36 -7.96 -38.65
C GLN A 202 -23.98 -8.39 -40.06
N ALA A 203 -23.16 -9.42 -40.21
CA ALA A 203 -22.91 -10.10 -41.47
C ALA A 203 -23.11 -11.61 -41.30
N THR A 204 -23.61 -12.27 -42.34
CA THR A 204 -23.80 -13.73 -42.37
C THR A 204 -22.98 -14.33 -43.48
N HIS A 205 -22.12 -15.28 -43.17
CA HIS A 205 -21.31 -15.98 -44.15
C HIS A 205 -22.20 -16.93 -44.99
N LYS A 206 -22.08 -16.85 -46.31
CA LYS A 206 -23.04 -17.46 -47.26
C LYS A 206 -22.97 -18.99 -47.29
N GLN A 207 -21.84 -19.59 -46.95
CA GLN A 207 -21.65 -21.05 -47.06
C GLN A 207 -22.01 -21.81 -45.78
N ASP A 208 -21.59 -21.31 -44.62
CA ASP A 208 -21.78 -22.00 -43.32
C ASP A 208 -22.84 -21.34 -42.43
N GLY A 209 -23.41 -20.20 -42.86
CA GLY A 209 -24.43 -19.47 -42.12
C GLY A 209 -23.90 -18.77 -40.86
N ARG A 210 -22.58 -18.69 -40.67
CA ARG A 210 -21.97 -18.07 -39.49
C ARG A 210 -22.31 -16.58 -39.44
N VAL A 211 -22.75 -16.13 -38.28
CA VAL A 211 -22.98 -14.71 -38.00
C VAL A 211 -21.73 -14.10 -37.38
N TRP A 212 -21.39 -12.90 -37.83
CA TRP A 212 -20.37 -12.05 -37.21
C TRP A 212 -20.74 -10.57 -37.30
N TYR A 213 -19.94 -9.71 -36.69
CA TYR A 213 -20.18 -8.27 -36.63
C TYR A 213 -18.95 -7.50 -37.08
N TYR A 214 -19.17 -6.54 -37.97
CA TYR A 214 -18.12 -5.72 -38.56
C TYR A 214 -18.46 -4.24 -38.44
N THR A 215 -17.43 -3.45 -38.23
CA THR A 215 -17.45 -2.01 -38.50
C THR A 215 -17.42 -1.77 -40.02
N LYS A 216 -17.76 -0.56 -40.45
CA LYS A 216 -17.62 -0.17 -41.85
C LYS A 216 -16.17 -0.27 -42.35
N ALA A 217 -15.21 0.16 -41.54
CA ALA A 217 -13.79 0.14 -41.90
C ALA A 217 -13.24 -1.30 -42.08
N GLU A 218 -13.66 -2.24 -41.23
CA GLU A 218 -13.29 -3.65 -41.38
C GLU A 218 -13.90 -4.25 -42.64
N TRP A 219 -15.17 -3.97 -42.92
CA TRP A 219 -15.85 -4.47 -44.11
C TRP A 219 -15.20 -4.01 -45.41
N ASP A 220 -14.85 -2.73 -45.49
CA ASP A 220 -14.20 -2.14 -46.66
C ASP A 220 -12.80 -2.75 -46.91
N SER A 221 -12.21 -3.40 -45.91
CA SER A 221 -10.89 -4.06 -45.98
C SER A 221 -10.94 -5.59 -45.88
N LEU A 222 -12.14 -6.18 -45.80
CA LEU A 222 -12.33 -7.62 -45.63
C LEU A 222 -11.99 -8.36 -46.94
N PRO A 223 -10.95 -9.22 -46.98
CA PRO A 223 -10.50 -9.85 -48.24
C PRO A 223 -11.55 -10.77 -48.89
N ASP A 224 -12.41 -11.37 -48.07
CA ASP A 224 -13.46 -12.32 -48.42
C ASP A 224 -14.86 -11.70 -48.30
N ALA A 225 -15.01 -10.37 -48.37
CA ALA A 225 -16.29 -9.68 -48.25
C ALA A 225 -17.40 -10.25 -49.17
N GLU A 226 -17.02 -10.79 -50.32
CA GLU A 226 -17.92 -11.44 -51.28
C GLU A 226 -18.61 -12.70 -50.73
N ASP A 227 -17.97 -13.40 -49.78
CA ASP A 227 -18.52 -14.58 -49.12
C ASP A 227 -19.49 -14.24 -47.99
N TRP A 228 -19.60 -12.95 -47.64
CA TRP A 228 -20.48 -12.45 -46.59
C TRP A 228 -21.70 -11.73 -47.17
N GLN A 229 -22.84 -11.90 -46.50
CA GLN A 229 -24.05 -11.12 -46.74
C GLN A 229 -24.20 -10.11 -45.62
N GLN A 230 -24.14 -8.82 -45.96
CA GLN A 230 -24.39 -7.74 -45.03
C GLN A 230 -25.85 -7.76 -44.57
N GLY A 231 -26.04 -7.78 -43.25
CA GLY A 231 -27.32 -7.78 -42.55
C GLY A 231 -27.67 -6.40 -42.01
N LYS A 232 -28.45 -6.39 -40.91
CA LYS A 232 -28.95 -5.15 -40.30
C LYS A 232 -27.87 -4.45 -39.47
N PRO A 233 -27.90 -3.11 -39.37
CA PRO A 233 -27.09 -2.39 -38.40
C PRO A 233 -27.49 -2.78 -36.98
N VAL A 234 -26.52 -2.78 -36.07
CA VAL A 234 -26.73 -2.91 -34.64
C VAL A 234 -27.22 -1.57 -34.12
N MET A 235 -28.50 -1.49 -33.76
CA MET A 235 -29.18 -0.23 -33.42
C MET A 235 -28.52 0.51 -32.26
N GLU A 236 -27.92 -0.25 -31.34
CA GLU A 236 -27.24 0.24 -30.14
C GLU A 236 -25.85 0.84 -30.45
N ALA A 237 -25.21 0.44 -31.56
CA ALA A 237 -23.94 0.97 -32.05
C ALA A 237 -24.18 2.01 -33.15
N ARG A 238 -24.68 3.19 -32.74
CA ARG A 238 -24.98 4.32 -33.63
C ARG A 238 -24.12 5.53 -33.25
N GLU A 239 -23.99 6.47 -34.19
CA GLU A 239 -23.21 7.69 -33.99
C GLU A 239 -23.56 8.42 -32.68
N ASN A 240 -22.53 8.98 -32.05
CA ASN A 240 -22.58 9.66 -30.76
C ASN A 240 -23.22 8.84 -29.62
N THR A 241 -23.15 7.50 -29.65
CA THR A 241 -23.63 6.61 -28.58
C THR A 241 -22.60 5.53 -28.30
N PHE A 242 -22.30 5.24 -27.04
CA PHE A 242 -21.52 4.05 -26.67
C PHE A 242 -22.45 2.84 -26.65
N LEU A 243 -21.99 1.71 -27.19
CA LEU A 243 -22.75 0.47 -27.17
C LEU A 243 -23.02 0.05 -25.72
N THR A 244 -24.30 -0.09 -25.38
CA THR A 244 -24.76 -0.65 -24.10
C THR A 244 -25.90 -1.61 -24.36
N VAL A 245 -25.81 -2.83 -23.83
CA VAL A 245 -26.73 -3.93 -24.13
C VAL A 245 -27.21 -4.61 -22.86
N THR A 246 -28.42 -5.16 -22.92
CA THR A 246 -28.94 -6.04 -21.86
C THR A 246 -28.35 -7.45 -22.00
N GLY A 247 -28.45 -8.29 -20.97
CA GLY A 247 -27.96 -9.66 -21.01
C GLY A 247 -28.50 -10.45 -22.20
N LYS A 248 -29.81 -10.41 -22.46
CA LYS A 248 -30.42 -11.07 -23.64
C LYS A 248 -29.77 -10.60 -24.94
N ARG A 249 -29.58 -9.29 -25.06
CA ARG A 249 -29.01 -8.68 -26.26
C ARG A 249 -27.53 -8.97 -26.41
N ALA A 250 -26.78 -9.06 -25.31
CA ALA A 250 -25.38 -9.42 -25.31
C ALA A 250 -25.16 -10.86 -25.84
N VAL A 251 -26.04 -11.79 -25.50
CA VAL A 251 -26.01 -13.17 -26.04
C VAL A 251 -26.38 -13.20 -27.52
N GLU A 252 -27.43 -12.47 -27.94
CA GLU A 252 -27.79 -12.35 -29.36
C GLU A 252 -26.64 -11.79 -30.22
N LEU A 253 -25.85 -10.87 -29.66
CA LEU A 253 -24.73 -10.21 -30.30
C LEU A 253 -23.39 -10.96 -30.13
N GLN A 254 -23.40 -12.17 -29.54
CA GLN A 254 -22.20 -12.98 -29.30
C GLN A 254 -21.13 -12.31 -28.42
N ILE A 255 -21.52 -11.34 -27.59
CA ILE A 255 -20.65 -10.74 -26.57
C ILE A 255 -20.64 -11.63 -25.32
N ALA A 256 -21.82 -12.11 -24.92
CA ALA A 256 -22.00 -13.03 -23.80
C ALA A 256 -22.29 -14.45 -24.27
N ASN A 257 -21.83 -15.44 -23.49
CA ASN A 257 -21.93 -16.87 -23.79
C ASN A 257 -23.26 -17.47 -23.35
N GLY A 258 -23.92 -16.87 -22.34
CA GLY A 258 -25.17 -17.42 -21.81
C GLY A 258 -25.91 -16.47 -20.88
N LEU A 259 -27.10 -16.91 -20.48
CA LEU A 259 -27.94 -16.24 -19.50
C LEU A 259 -28.10 -17.14 -18.29
N ALA A 260 -28.10 -16.55 -17.09
CA ALA A 260 -28.54 -17.22 -15.87
C ALA A 260 -29.31 -16.23 -15.01
N ASP A 261 -30.53 -16.57 -14.61
CA ASP A 261 -31.40 -15.71 -13.79
C ASP A 261 -30.99 -15.72 -12.31
N SER A 262 -30.24 -16.75 -11.89
CA SER A 262 -29.77 -16.93 -10.50
C SER A 262 -28.41 -17.62 -10.44
N LYS A 263 -27.72 -17.48 -9.30
CA LYS A 263 -26.45 -18.19 -9.03
C LYS A 263 -26.59 -19.71 -9.09
N THR A 264 -27.76 -20.24 -8.69
CA THR A 264 -28.04 -21.68 -8.82
C THR A 264 -28.01 -22.13 -10.27
N GLU A 265 -28.71 -21.40 -11.16
CA GLU A 265 -28.71 -21.69 -12.59
C GLU A 265 -27.31 -21.54 -13.21
N LEU A 266 -26.57 -20.52 -12.81
CA LEU A 266 -25.16 -20.33 -13.20
C LEU A 266 -24.32 -21.57 -12.85
N TYR A 267 -24.42 -22.06 -11.62
CA TYR A 267 -23.64 -23.21 -11.16
C TYR A 267 -24.03 -24.50 -11.88
N GLU A 268 -25.32 -24.69 -12.17
CA GLU A 268 -25.80 -25.81 -12.99
C GLU A 268 -25.24 -25.77 -14.41
N GLN A 269 -25.26 -24.61 -15.06
CA GLN A 269 -24.70 -24.42 -16.41
C GLN A 269 -23.19 -24.67 -16.46
N LEU A 270 -22.47 -24.33 -15.39
CA LEU A 270 -21.03 -24.54 -15.27
C LEU A 270 -20.64 -25.96 -14.79
N GLY A 271 -21.62 -26.83 -14.49
CA GLY A 271 -21.35 -28.19 -14.01
C GLY A 271 -20.77 -28.25 -12.59
N ILE A 272 -21.06 -27.25 -11.77
CA ILE A 272 -20.58 -27.12 -10.39
C ILE A 272 -21.58 -27.83 -9.46
N ALA A 273 -21.18 -28.96 -8.87
CA ALA A 273 -22.07 -29.76 -8.01
C ALA A 273 -22.16 -29.27 -6.57
N LYS A 274 -21.16 -28.51 -6.10
CA LYS A 274 -21.08 -27.98 -4.73
C LYS A 274 -21.01 -26.47 -4.79
N GLU A 275 -21.81 -25.80 -3.96
CA GLU A 275 -21.82 -24.35 -3.87
C GLU A 275 -20.38 -23.81 -3.68
N PRO A 276 -19.91 -22.93 -4.59
CA PRO A 276 -18.57 -22.37 -4.53
C PRO A 276 -18.31 -21.57 -3.25
N LYS A 277 -17.08 -21.61 -2.76
CA LYS A 277 -16.65 -20.69 -1.71
C LYS A 277 -16.59 -19.27 -2.29
N VAL A 278 -17.29 -18.34 -1.66
CA VAL A 278 -17.17 -16.91 -1.99
C VAL A 278 -15.95 -16.33 -1.27
N LEU A 279 -14.98 -15.86 -2.03
CA LEU A 279 -13.77 -15.19 -1.54
C LEU A 279 -14.06 -13.71 -1.29
N ALA A 280 -14.97 -13.44 -0.35
CA ALA A 280 -15.40 -12.09 0.00
C ALA A 280 -14.28 -11.26 0.67
N GLN A 281 -14.52 -9.95 0.79
CA GLN A 281 -13.67 -9.05 1.55
C GLN A 281 -13.60 -9.50 3.02
N THR A 282 -12.39 -9.54 3.54
CA THR A 282 -12.07 -9.89 4.93
C THR A 282 -11.89 -8.63 5.77
N GLY A 283 -11.81 -8.78 7.10
CA GLY A 283 -11.51 -7.65 7.99
C GLY A 283 -10.16 -6.98 7.68
N ILE A 284 -9.21 -7.71 7.09
CA ILE A 284 -7.94 -7.14 6.61
C ILE A 284 -8.21 -6.22 5.41
N ASP A 285 -9.07 -6.62 4.48
CA ASP A 285 -9.42 -5.81 3.30
C ASP A 285 -10.14 -4.53 3.70
N THR A 286 -11.08 -4.62 4.66
CA THR A 286 -11.73 -3.46 5.25
C THR A 286 -10.72 -2.55 5.95
N LEU A 287 -9.77 -3.11 6.72
CA LEU A 287 -8.74 -2.32 7.39
C LEU A 287 -7.82 -1.62 6.37
N VAL A 288 -7.40 -2.31 5.32
CA VAL A 288 -6.60 -1.73 4.24
C VAL A 288 -7.37 -0.59 3.58
N TRP A 289 -8.66 -0.79 3.29
CA TRP A 289 -9.50 0.27 2.74
C TRP A 289 -9.57 1.49 3.67
N VAL A 290 -9.82 1.29 4.98
CA VAL A 290 -9.85 2.36 5.98
C VAL A 290 -8.52 3.11 6.05
N LEU A 291 -7.39 2.39 6.09
CA LEU A 291 -6.04 2.98 6.15
C LEU A 291 -5.63 3.72 4.86
N ASN A 292 -6.30 3.44 3.74
CA ASN A 292 -6.14 4.16 2.47
C ASN A 292 -7.03 5.41 2.35
N LEU A 293 -7.94 5.65 3.30
CA LEU A 293 -8.75 6.87 3.28
C LEU A 293 -7.85 8.10 3.45
N PRO A 294 -8.08 9.20 2.69
CA PRO A 294 -7.24 10.40 2.76
C PRO A 294 -7.11 10.98 4.17
N LEU A 295 -8.21 10.96 4.94
CA LEU A 295 -8.24 11.44 6.32
C LEU A 295 -7.38 10.56 7.25
N ILE A 296 -7.50 9.23 7.14
CA ILE A 296 -6.74 8.30 7.98
C ILE A 296 -5.25 8.37 7.64
N THR A 297 -4.91 8.46 6.35
CA THR A 297 -3.53 8.67 5.88
C THR A 297 -2.93 9.96 6.47
N PHE A 298 -3.68 11.06 6.39
CA PHE A 298 -3.29 12.33 6.98
C PHE A 298 -3.04 12.19 8.50
N LEU A 299 -3.94 11.53 9.23
CA LEU A 299 -3.79 11.32 10.67
C LEU A 299 -2.58 10.44 11.01
N LEU A 300 -2.33 9.36 10.26
CA LEU A 300 -1.15 8.51 10.44
C LEU A 300 0.15 9.30 10.32
N PHE A 301 0.24 10.20 9.34
CA PHE A 301 1.42 11.05 9.18
C PHE A 301 1.56 12.07 10.31
N VAL A 302 0.49 12.77 10.68
CA VAL A 302 0.53 13.74 11.78
C VAL A 302 0.94 13.06 13.09
N ILE A 303 0.30 11.95 13.44
CA ILE A 303 0.58 11.21 14.68
C ILE A 303 2.00 10.62 14.64
N GLY A 304 2.39 10.02 13.51
CA GLY A 304 3.72 9.43 13.32
C GLY A 304 4.85 10.46 13.44
N LEU A 305 4.68 11.65 12.85
CA LEU A 305 5.65 12.75 12.94
C LEU A 305 5.69 13.36 14.35
N LEU A 306 4.54 13.53 15.01
CA LEU A 306 4.48 14.00 16.39
C LEU A 306 5.17 13.02 17.35
N ALA A 307 5.00 11.72 17.15
CA ALA A 307 5.64 10.70 17.96
C ALA A 307 7.18 10.73 17.81
N ILE A 308 7.69 10.93 16.58
CA ILE A 308 9.12 11.17 16.33
C ILE A 308 9.60 12.42 17.08
N PHE A 309 8.86 13.52 16.97
CA PHE A 309 9.22 14.78 17.62
C PHE A 309 9.27 14.68 19.15
N ILE A 310 8.32 13.98 19.75
CA ILE A 310 8.28 13.73 21.20
C ILE A 310 9.49 12.88 21.62
N GLU A 311 9.83 11.82 20.88
CA GLU A 311 10.99 10.98 21.17
C GLU A 311 12.31 11.79 21.11
N PHE A 312 12.44 12.69 20.14
CA PHE A 312 13.61 13.57 20.04
C PHE A 312 13.67 14.64 21.14
N SER A 313 12.52 15.15 21.58
CA SER A 313 12.45 16.19 22.62
C SER A 313 12.72 15.64 24.01
N ALA A 314 12.36 14.37 24.26
CA ALA A 314 12.58 13.67 25.52
C ALA A 314 13.18 12.28 25.26
N PRO A 315 14.49 12.19 24.97
CA PRO A 315 15.16 10.93 24.74
C PRO A 315 15.03 10.00 25.95
N GLY A 316 14.68 8.72 25.73
CA GLY A 316 14.66 7.69 26.76
C GLY A 316 13.29 7.15 27.16
N LEU A 317 12.20 7.65 26.56
CA LEU A 317 10.84 7.12 26.75
C LEU A 317 10.54 5.91 25.85
N GLY A 318 11.09 5.84 24.64
CA GLY A 318 10.87 4.77 23.66
C GLY A 318 9.45 4.68 23.07
N MET A 319 8.45 5.23 23.74
CA MET A 319 7.05 5.20 23.31
C MET A 319 6.82 6.00 22.01
N GLY A 320 7.53 7.11 21.80
CA GLY A 320 7.42 7.90 20.57
C GLY A 320 7.96 7.14 19.37
N GLY A 321 9.10 6.45 19.55
CA GLY A 321 9.66 5.54 18.54
C GLY A 321 8.70 4.41 18.17
N LEU A 322 8.06 3.76 19.15
CA LEU A 322 7.10 2.68 18.91
C LEU A 322 5.84 3.17 18.19
N VAL A 323 5.24 4.28 18.64
CA VAL A 323 4.04 4.85 18.00
C VAL A 323 4.35 5.29 16.57
N SER A 324 5.49 5.93 16.34
CA SER A 324 5.90 6.30 14.99
C SER A 324 6.08 5.09 14.07
N THR A 325 6.77 4.06 14.56
CA THR A 325 6.98 2.80 13.83
C THR A 325 5.65 2.13 13.50
N LEU A 326 4.69 2.14 14.43
CA LEU A 326 3.35 1.62 14.19
C LEU A 326 2.60 2.44 13.12
N CYS A 327 2.63 3.77 13.20
CA CYS A 327 1.93 4.64 12.23
C CYS A 327 2.48 4.48 10.82
N PHE A 328 3.80 4.60 10.63
CA PHE A 328 4.42 4.43 9.32
C PHE A 328 4.39 2.97 8.86
N GLY A 329 4.52 2.01 9.78
CA GLY A 329 4.37 0.58 9.50
C GLY A 329 2.98 0.25 8.97
N LEU A 330 1.92 0.74 9.60
CA LEU A 330 0.54 0.57 9.14
C LEU A 330 0.30 1.26 7.79
N PHE A 331 0.88 2.45 7.60
CA PHE A 331 0.83 3.14 6.31
C PHE A 331 1.44 2.29 5.19
N PHE A 332 2.72 1.89 5.32
CA PHE A 332 3.39 1.10 4.28
C PHE A 332 2.76 -0.28 4.09
N TRP A 333 2.38 -0.95 5.18
CA TRP A 333 1.65 -2.23 5.12
C TRP A 333 0.37 -2.07 4.28
N SER A 334 -0.43 -1.06 4.58
CA SER A 334 -1.69 -0.80 3.88
C SER A 334 -1.48 -0.52 2.39
N ARG A 335 -0.41 0.19 2.02
CA ARG A 335 -0.07 0.45 0.61
C ARG A 335 0.47 -0.79 -0.12
N PHE A 336 1.21 -1.63 0.58
CA PHE A 336 1.70 -2.90 0.06
C PHE A 336 0.54 -3.84 -0.26
N LEU A 337 -0.43 -4.01 0.66
CA LEU A 337 -1.64 -4.80 0.41
C LEU A 337 -2.61 -4.15 -0.58
N GLY A 338 -2.61 -2.82 -0.66
CA GLY A 338 -3.38 -2.05 -1.65
C GLY A 338 -2.73 -2.03 -3.03
N GLY A 339 -1.57 -2.67 -3.21
CA GLY A 339 -0.86 -2.73 -4.49
C GLY A 339 -0.36 -1.38 -5.00
N THR A 340 -0.09 -0.42 -4.09
CA THR A 340 0.40 0.94 -4.40
C THR A 340 1.85 1.20 -3.99
N SER A 341 2.46 0.28 -3.24
CA SER A 341 3.84 0.39 -2.74
C SER A 341 4.53 -0.97 -2.78
N GLY A 342 5.83 -0.98 -3.03
CA GLY A 342 6.71 -2.14 -2.92
C GLY A 342 7.80 -1.97 -1.85
N TRP A 343 8.86 -2.77 -1.98
CA TRP A 343 10.03 -2.72 -1.07
C TRP A 343 10.91 -1.49 -1.28
N LEU A 344 10.85 -0.88 -2.46
CA LEU A 344 11.65 0.29 -2.79
C LEU A 344 11.30 1.46 -1.87
N GLU A 345 10.02 1.76 -1.70
CA GLU A 345 9.53 2.88 -0.92
C GLU A 345 9.85 2.70 0.57
N VAL A 346 9.65 1.48 1.10
CA VAL A 346 10.00 1.15 2.49
C VAL A 346 11.51 1.31 2.72
N THR A 347 12.33 0.87 1.76
CA THR A 347 13.79 1.01 1.84
C THR A 347 14.22 2.47 1.76
N LEU A 348 13.65 3.26 0.85
CA LEU A 348 13.94 4.69 0.73
C LEU A 348 13.55 5.45 2.01
N PHE A 349 12.42 5.10 2.62
CA PHE A 349 12.00 5.67 3.90
C PHE A 349 13.01 5.36 5.01
N ALA A 350 13.39 4.09 5.15
CA ALA A 350 14.34 3.65 6.18
C ALA A 350 15.74 4.27 5.99
N VAL A 351 16.26 4.28 4.75
CA VAL A 351 17.53 4.93 4.42
C VAL A 351 17.46 6.44 4.67
N GLY A 352 16.33 7.07 4.34
CA GLY A 352 16.09 8.48 4.63
C GLY A 352 16.14 8.80 6.12
N LEU A 353 15.51 7.97 6.96
CA LEU A 353 15.59 8.09 8.42
C LEU A 353 17.01 7.88 8.95
N ILE A 354 17.77 6.93 8.39
CA ILE A 354 19.18 6.70 8.74
C ILE A 354 20.02 7.95 8.41
N PHE A 355 19.82 8.56 7.25
CA PHE A 355 20.56 9.77 6.86
C PHE A 355 20.25 10.95 7.79
N ILE A 356 18.98 11.12 8.19
CA ILE A 356 18.58 12.12 9.18
C ILE A 356 19.27 11.83 10.53
N ALA A 357 19.26 10.57 10.98
CA ALA A 357 19.91 10.18 12.22
C ALA A 357 21.45 10.38 12.17
N CYS A 358 22.10 10.05 11.05
CA CYS A 358 23.53 10.26 10.87
C CYS A 358 23.90 11.75 10.94
N GLU A 359 23.13 12.65 10.35
CA GLU A 359 23.34 14.09 10.51
C GLU A 359 23.25 14.50 11.99
N ILE A 360 22.20 14.05 12.69
CA ILE A 360 21.96 14.43 14.09
C ILE A 360 23.05 13.90 15.04
N PHE A 361 23.50 12.65 14.87
CA PHE A 361 24.37 11.98 15.83
C PHE A 361 25.86 11.94 15.45
N VAL A 362 26.18 11.95 14.16
CA VAL A 362 27.55 11.70 13.67
C VAL A 362 28.19 12.98 13.14
N ILE A 363 27.43 13.82 12.43
CA ILE A 363 27.97 14.97 11.69
C ILE A 363 27.37 16.26 12.24
N PRO A 364 27.92 16.83 13.33
CA PRO A 364 27.49 18.15 13.79
C PRO A 364 27.82 19.21 12.73
N GLY A 365 26.81 19.60 11.97
CA GLY A 365 26.89 20.51 10.82
C GLY A 365 25.59 20.44 10.02
N PHE A 366 25.36 21.39 9.12
CA PHE A 366 24.18 21.40 8.25
C PHE A 366 24.62 21.07 6.82
N GLY A 367 23.96 20.12 6.17
CA GLY A 367 23.36 20.51 4.89
C GLY A 367 23.26 19.49 3.77
N VAL A 368 23.82 18.28 3.87
CA VAL A 368 23.65 17.30 2.77
C VAL A 368 22.99 16.00 3.24
N PRO A 369 23.49 15.28 4.25
CA PRO A 369 22.84 14.06 4.74
C PRO A 369 21.42 14.34 5.26
N GLY A 370 21.22 15.40 6.05
CA GLY A 370 19.90 15.77 6.57
C GLY A 370 18.88 16.09 5.46
N ILE A 371 19.26 16.94 4.49
CA ILE A 371 18.39 17.32 3.36
C ILE A 371 18.10 16.12 2.47
N SER A 372 19.12 15.32 2.16
CA SER A 372 18.95 14.11 1.35
C SER A 372 18.03 13.10 2.05
N GLY A 373 18.22 12.89 3.35
CA GLY A 373 17.38 12.01 4.16
C GLY A 373 15.93 12.48 4.20
N PHE A 374 15.71 13.79 4.38
CA PHE A 374 14.37 14.38 4.30
C PHE A 374 13.72 14.19 2.92
N LEU A 375 14.45 14.43 1.82
CA LEU A 375 13.95 14.22 0.46
C LEU A 375 13.64 12.75 0.18
N LEU A 376 14.44 11.82 0.71
CA LEU A 376 14.19 10.37 0.61
C LEU A 376 12.92 9.97 1.35
N VAL A 377 12.73 10.46 2.58
CA VAL A 377 11.49 10.25 3.34
C VAL A 377 10.30 10.84 2.58
N LEU A 378 10.36 12.09 2.16
CA LEU A 378 9.26 12.74 1.43
C LEU A 378 8.94 12.01 0.12
N GLY A 379 9.98 11.67 -0.65
CA GLY A 379 9.85 10.90 -1.90
C GLY A 379 9.22 9.53 -1.67
N SER A 380 9.63 8.81 -0.62
CA SER A 380 9.06 7.51 -0.28
C SER A 380 7.57 7.57 0.07
N LEU A 381 7.12 8.59 0.82
CA LEU A 381 5.71 8.77 1.19
C LEU A 381 4.84 9.11 -0.02
N VAL A 382 5.37 9.94 -0.93
CA VAL A 382 4.69 10.29 -2.18
C VAL A 382 4.61 9.09 -3.12
N MET A 383 5.70 8.35 -3.28
CA MET A 383 5.75 7.14 -4.10
C MET A 383 4.84 6.04 -3.55
N ALA A 384 4.85 5.78 -2.24
CA ALA A 384 4.00 4.75 -1.64
C ALA A 384 2.49 5.01 -1.81
N SER A 385 2.10 6.24 -2.14
CA SER A 385 0.70 6.61 -2.36
C SER A 385 0.28 6.53 -3.83
N ARG A 386 1.15 6.09 -4.76
CA ARG A 386 0.86 6.05 -6.20
C ARG A 386 1.62 4.91 -6.91
N ASN A 387 1.00 4.34 -7.95
CA ASN A 387 1.62 3.27 -8.75
C ASN A 387 2.58 3.73 -9.86
N VAL A 388 2.75 5.03 -10.05
CA VAL A 388 3.55 5.59 -11.16
C VAL A 388 4.58 6.56 -10.61
N VAL A 389 5.85 6.37 -10.95
CA VAL A 389 6.93 7.26 -10.50
C VAL A 389 6.88 8.60 -11.25
N TRP A 390 6.74 8.56 -12.58
CA TRP A 390 6.72 9.75 -13.42
C TRP A 390 5.33 10.01 -14.00
N PRO A 391 4.71 11.18 -13.77
CA PRO A 391 3.38 11.45 -14.30
C PRO A 391 3.42 11.51 -15.84
N GLU A 392 2.70 10.61 -16.50
CA GLU A 392 2.58 10.58 -17.97
C GLU A 392 1.22 11.12 -18.43
N SER A 393 0.25 11.18 -17.52
CA SER A 393 -1.11 11.63 -17.79
C SER A 393 -1.52 12.84 -16.92
N THR A 394 -2.49 13.62 -17.40
CA THR A 394 -3.12 14.70 -16.63
C THR A 394 -3.79 14.19 -15.36
N ARG A 395 -4.25 12.93 -15.36
CA ARG A 395 -4.75 12.25 -14.16
C ARG A 395 -3.66 11.95 -13.15
N ASP A 396 -2.52 11.45 -13.59
CA ASP A 396 -1.38 11.18 -12.70
C ASP A 396 -0.90 12.46 -12.03
N LEU A 397 -0.91 13.58 -12.78
CA LEU A 397 -0.64 14.91 -12.24
C LEU A 397 -1.67 15.30 -11.17
N MET A 398 -2.96 15.00 -11.37
CA MET A 398 -3.99 15.28 -10.38
C MET A 398 -3.84 14.42 -9.12
N GLN A 399 -3.54 13.13 -9.26
CA GLN A 399 -3.26 12.25 -8.13
C GLN A 399 -2.00 12.71 -7.37
N LEU A 400 -0.94 13.05 -8.11
CA LEU A 400 0.29 13.60 -7.53
C LEU A 400 -0.01 14.86 -6.71
N ASN A 401 -0.81 15.79 -7.24
CA ASN A 401 -1.21 16.99 -6.52
C ASN A 401 -2.02 16.67 -5.25
N LYS A 402 -2.94 15.72 -5.30
CA LYS A 402 -3.69 15.27 -4.10
C LYS A 402 -2.76 14.68 -3.05
N THR A 403 -1.85 13.79 -3.44
CA THR A 403 -0.87 13.17 -2.55
C THR A 403 0.05 14.21 -1.92
N LEU A 404 0.61 15.12 -2.73
CA LEU A 404 1.43 16.23 -2.26
C LEU A 404 0.65 17.15 -1.32
N ALA A 405 -0.62 17.44 -1.61
CA ALA A 405 -1.47 18.22 -0.72
C ALA A 405 -1.72 17.51 0.62
N THR A 406 -1.97 16.20 0.63
CA THR A 406 -2.14 15.43 1.86
C THR A 406 -0.87 15.40 2.70
N VAL A 407 0.28 15.10 2.08
CA VAL A 407 1.59 15.11 2.76
C VAL A 407 1.92 16.51 3.27
N GLY A 408 1.78 17.54 2.43
CA GLY A 408 2.03 18.93 2.80
C GLY A 408 1.11 19.42 3.92
N ALA A 409 -0.19 19.12 3.86
CA ALA A 409 -1.13 19.43 4.92
C ALA A 409 -0.76 18.72 6.22
N SER A 410 -0.36 17.44 6.16
CA SER A 410 0.08 16.69 7.35
C SER A 410 1.34 17.30 7.98
N MET A 411 2.28 17.78 7.16
CA MET A 411 3.46 18.48 7.64
C MET A 411 3.13 19.82 8.29
N ILE A 412 2.25 20.62 7.68
CA ILE A 412 1.80 21.90 8.25
C ILE A 412 1.09 21.65 9.59
N ALA A 413 0.17 20.69 9.63
CA ALA A 413 -0.53 20.30 10.84
C ALA A 413 0.45 19.82 11.93
N PHE A 414 1.43 18.99 11.56
CA PHE A 414 2.52 18.59 12.44
C PHE A 414 3.28 19.80 13.00
N VAL A 415 3.72 20.75 12.17
CA VAL A 415 4.46 21.94 12.63
C VAL A 415 3.64 22.77 13.60
N VAL A 416 2.37 23.03 13.29
CA VAL A 416 1.46 23.78 14.16
C VAL A 416 1.28 23.05 15.49
N LEU A 417 1.00 21.75 15.46
CA LEU A 417 0.80 20.93 16.67
C LEU A 417 2.09 20.76 17.47
N ALA A 418 3.25 20.68 16.83
CA ALA A 418 4.55 20.61 17.49
C ALA A 418 4.93 21.96 18.13
N MET A 419 4.60 23.09 17.49
CA MET A 419 4.84 24.43 18.05
C MET A 419 3.93 24.71 19.25
N VAL A 420 2.65 24.38 19.14
CA VAL A 420 1.69 24.41 20.26
C VAL A 420 2.17 23.44 21.34
N GLY A 421 2.49 22.21 20.96
CA GLY A 421 3.05 21.19 21.83
C GLY A 421 4.28 21.67 22.58
N SER A 422 5.30 22.25 21.94
CA SER A 422 6.50 22.75 22.61
C SER A 422 6.21 23.84 23.65
N ARG A 423 5.08 24.56 23.50
CA ARG A 423 4.65 25.58 24.45
C ARG A 423 3.82 25.04 25.62
N TYR A 424 3.16 23.90 25.45
CA TYR A 424 2.20 23.36 26.43
C TYR A 424 2.51 21.94 26.95
N LEU A 425 3.30 21.13 26.23
CA LEU A 425 3.62 19.72 26.56
C LEU A 425 4.50 19.59 27.80
N LEU A 426 5.39 20.56 28.06
CA LEU A 426 6.19 20.58 29.29
C LEU A 426 5.34 20.89 30.54
N ASP A 427 4.15 21.47 30.36
CA ASP A 427 3.21 21.76 31.45
C ASP A 427 2.21 20.60 31.69
N PHE A 428 2.20 19.56 30.84
CA PHE A 428 1.28 18.43 31.01
C PHE A 428 1.68 17.55 32.21
N PRO A 429 0.76 17.24 33.13
CA PRO A 429 1.05 16.59 34.42
C PRO A 429 1.65 15.18 34.31
N LEU A 430 1.49 14.52 33.15
CA LEU A 430 2.09 13.21 32.88
C LEU A 430 3.59 13.31 32.57
N PHE A 431 4.02 14.36 31.85
CA PHE A 431 5.43 14.59 31.51
C PHE A 431 6.20 15.23 32.65
N ARG A 432 5.55 16.04 33.50
CA ARG A 432 6.14 16.62 34.72
C ARG A 432 6.63 15.56 35.73
N ARG A 433 6.08 14.33 35.68
CA ARG A 433 6.52 13.20 36.52
C ARG A 433 7.71 12.43 35.95
N ILE A 434 8.04 12.63 34.67
CA ILE A 434 9.10 11.89 33.97
C ILE A 434 10.28 12.82 33.69
N ALA A 435 10.02 14.09 33.40
CA ALA A 435 11.02 15.14 33.41
C ALA A 435 11.43 15.42 34.86
N LEU A 436 12.68 15.10 35.21
CA LEU A 436 13.32 15.62 36.42
C LEU A 436 13.49 17.13 36.25
N LEU A 437 12.43 17.90 36.52
CA LEU A 437 12.58 19.32 36.77
C LEU A 437 13.45 19.46 38.03
N PRO A 438 14.46 20.34 38.04
CA PRO A 438 15.03 20.83 39.28
C PRO A 438 13.88 21.26 40.20
N PRO A 439 13.95 21.01 41.51
CA PRO A 439 12.85 21.29 42.40
C PRO A 439 12.42 22.75 42.22
N GLU A 440 11.13 22.95 41.91
CA GLU A 440 10.51 24.26 41.99
C GLU A 440 10.79 24.80 43.39
N VAL A 441 11.54 25.89 43.45
CA VAL A 441 11.58 26.70 44.65
C VAL A 441 10.16 27.23 44.81
N ASP A 442 9.45 26.73 45.81
CA ASP A 442 8.10 27.15 46.16
C ASP A 442 8.06 28.68 46.29
N ASP A 443 7.38 29.35 45.37
CA ASP A 443 7.29 30.81 45.30
C ASP A 443 6.67 31.42 46.57
N GLN A 444 5.95 30.64 47.39
CA GLN A 444 5.43 31.12 48.68
C GLN A 444 6.45 30.99 49.83
N ALA A 445 7.29 29.95 49.82
CA ALA A 445 8.45 29.89 50.71
C ALA A 445 9.53 30.90 50.29
N ALA A 446 9.66 31.18 48.98
CA ALA A 446 10.45 32.27 48.45
C ALA A 446 9.83 33.63 48.79
N ALA A 447 8.51 33.82 48.75
CA ALA A 447 7.87 35.11 49.11
C ALA A 447 8.02 35.48 50.59
N VAL A 448 8.02 34.51 51.51
CA VAL A 448 8.30 34.78 52.93
C VAL A 448 9.79 35.07 53.16
N ALA A 449 10.69 34.52 52.34
CA ALA A 449 12.11 34.87 52.35
C ALA A 449 12.43 36.20 51.60
N VAL A 450 11.60 36.60 50.64
CA VAL A 450 11.75 37.83 49.84
C VAL A 450 11.22 39.05 50.61
N GLY A 451 10.30 38.89 51.55
CA GLY A 451 9.82 39.97 52.42
C GLY A 451 10.85 40.54 53.41
N THR A 452 11.93 39.81 53.71
CA THR A 452 13.00 40.27 54.61
C THR A 452 14.33 40.57 53.90
N ALA A 453 14.43 40.29 52.59
CA ALA A 453 15.67 40.47 51.82
C ALA A 453 15.73 41.76 50.99
N TYR A 454 14.69 42.61 51.01
CA TYR A 454 14.72 43.92 50.33
C TYR A 454 15.56 44.99 51.06
N SER A 455 16.24 44.65 52.15
CA SER A 455 17.21 45.53 52.84
C SER A 455 18.69 45.12 52.67
N ALA A 456 19.01 44.14 51.81
CA ALA A 456 20.39 43.65 51.65
C ALA A 456 20.97 43.72 50.22
N SER A 457 20.35 44.49 49.31
CA SER A 457 20.80 44.62 47.91
C SER A 457 22.00 45.55 47.70
N ASN A 458 22.95 45.60 48.64
CA ASN A 458 24.21 46.31 48.45
C ASN A 458 25.42 45.64 49.12
N ARG A 459 25.35 44.33 49.46
CA ARG A 459 26.54 43.59 49.88
C ARG A 459 27.30 43.10 48.64
N PRO A 460 28.59 43.47 48.47
CA PRO A 460 29.43 42.93 47.41
C PRO A 460 29.51 41.41 47.49
N ALA A 461 29.77 40.74 46.37
CA ALA A 461 29.79 39.27 46.34
C ALA A 461 30.85 38.72 47.31
N ALA A 462 30.67 37.52 47.88
CA ALA A 462 31.59 36.97 48.88
C ALA A 462 33.06 36.90 48.40
N TRP A 463 33.29 36.65 47.10
CA TRP A 463 34.63 36.69 46.51
C TRP A 463 35.20 38.11 46.34
N GLU A 464 34.36 39.14 46.27
CA GLU A 464 34.79 40.55 46.25
C GLU A 464 35.28 41.00 47.62
N GLN A 465 34.74 40.42 48.69
CA GLN A 465 35.01 40.78 50.09
C GLN A 465 36.28 40.15 50.69
N VAL A 466 36.99 39.30 49.94
CA VAL A 466 38.24 38.65 50.38
C VAL A 466 39.41 39.07 49.51
N ASP A 467 40.58 39.25 50.10
CA ASP A 467 41.79 39.73 49.42
C ASP A 467 42.92 38.70 49.41
N VAL A 468 43.84 38.86 48.45
CA VAL A 468 45.04 38.03 48.37
C VAL A 468 45.87 38.25 49.64
N GLY A 469 46.12 37.17 50.38
CA GLY A 469 46.77 37.23 51.68
C GLY A 469 45.87 36.84 52.85
N ASP A 470 44.55 36.76 52.67
CA ASP A 470 43.63 36.38 53.75
C ASP A 470 43.79 34.92 54.15
N ALA A 471 43.82 34.69 55.46
CA ALA A 471 43.82 33.36 56.06
C ALA A 471 42.38 32.92 56.36
N GLY A 472 42.09 31.67 56.06
CA GLY A 472 40.77 31.06 56.21
C GLY A 472 40.87 29.59 56.56
N ILE A 473 39.71 28.94 56.64
CA ILE A 473 39.59 27.52 56.96
C ILE A 473 38.78 26.84 55.86
N ALA A 474 39.29 25.73 55.33
CA ALA A 474 38.56 24.90 54.38
C ALA A 474 37.29 24.33 55.06
N THR A 475 36.11 24.69 54.60
CA THR A 475 34.83 24.19 55.14
C THR A 475 34.38 22.91 54.44
N SER A 476 34.91 22.64 53.25
CA SER A 476 34.81 21.35 52.57
C SER A 476 36.20 20.82 52.21
N PRO A 477 36.34 19.52 51.89
CA PRO A 477 37.57 19.02 51.28
C PRO A 477 37.81 19.73 49.93
N LEU A 478 39.04 20.15 49.64
CA LEU A 478 39.41 20.84 48.40
C LEU A 478 40.10 19.87 47.44
N ARG A 479 39.46 19.52 46.30
CA ARG A 479 39.96 18.52 45.30
C ARG A 479 39.64 18.85 43.83
N PRO A 480 40.37 19.77 43.18
CA PRO A 480 41.07 20.90 43.77
C PRO A 480 40.09 22.02 44.19
N ALA A 481 38.82 21.96 43.76
CA ALA A 481 37.78 22.90 44.14
C ALA A 481 37.08 22.49 45.45
N GLY A 482 36.58 23.48 46.18
CA GLY A 482 35.73 23.32 47.35
C GLY A 482 35.42 24.68 47.98
N LYS A 483 35.02 24.69 49.26
CA LYS A 483 34.65 25.92 49.97
C LYS A 483 35.62 26.20 51.12
N ALA A 484 35.95 27.46 51.33
CA ALA A 484 36.69 27.93 52.48
C ALA A 484 36.05 29.20 53.06
N ALA A 485 36.10 29.32 54.38
CA ALA A 485 35.64 30.49 55.12
C ALA A 485 36.81 31.42 55.40
N PHE A 486 36.68 32.70 55.03
CA PHE A 486 37.63 33.78 55.31
C PHE A 486 36.89 34.84 56.14
N GLY A 487 37.12 34.86 57.44
CA GLY A 487 36.27 35.63 58.37
C GLY A 487 34.83 35.11 58.33
N ASP A 488 33.88 36.00 58.05
CA ASP A 488 32.44 35.67 57.95
C ASP A 488 32.01 35.25 56.53
N GLU A 489 32.92 35.30 55.55
CA GLU A 489 32.59 35.10 54.13
C GLU A 489 32.97 33.67 53.69
N LEU A 490 32.01 32.96 53.12
CA LEU A 490 32.18 31.61 52.58
C LEU A 490 32.41 31.69 51.08
N VAL A 491 33.60 31.33 50.62
CA VAL A 491 34.04 31.52 49.24
C VAL A 491 34.36 30.18 48.59
N ASP A 492 33.96 30.04 47.32
CA ASP A 492 34.37 28.92 46.47
C ASP A 492 35.83 29.11 46.05
N VAL A 493 36.67 28.14 46.40
CA VAL A 493 38.13 28.23 46.24
C VAL A 493 38.68 27.02 45.50
N ILE A 494 39.85 27.20 44.89
CA ILE A 494 40.56 26.15 44.15
C ILE A 494 42.00 26.08 44.67
N THR A 495 42.54 24.88 44.91
CA THR A 495 43.94 24.70 45.28
C THR A 495 44.85 24.63 44.05
N GLU A 496 46.14 24.91 44.21
CA GLU A 496 47.16 24.74 43.14
C GLU A 496 47.53 23.26 42.88
N GLY A 497 46.63 22.32 43.20
CA GLY A 497 46.82 20.88 42.98
C GLY A 497 47.00 20.05 44.25
N GLU A 498 47.13 20.68 45.42
CA GLU A 498 47.21 19.98 46.70
C GLU A 498 45.82 19.64 47.24
N PHE A 499 45.69 18.46 47.83
CA PHE A 499 44.49 18.08 48.58
C PHE A 499 44.51 18.76 49.96
N VAL A 500 43.42 19.45 50.31
CA VAL A 500 43.23 20.03 51.64
C VAL A 500 41.99 19.44 52.30
N GLU A 501 42.15 18.88 53.50
CA GLU A 501 41.03 18.36 54.29
C GLU A 501 40.16 19.50 54.86
N ALA A 502 38.87 19.22 55.06
CA ALA A 502 37.99 20.14 55.76
C ALA A 502 38.52 20.39 57.19
N GLY A 503 38.46 21.64 57.65
CA GLY A 503 38.97 22.12 58.92
C GLY A 503 40.44 22.58 58.90
N LYS A 504 41.17 22.42 57.79
CA LYS A 504 42.55 22.89 57.66
C LYS A 504 42.64 24.36 57.26
N GLY A 505 43.68 25.04 57.73
CA GLY A 505 43.99 26.41 57.39
C GLY A 505 44.41 26.55 55.93
N VAL A 506 43.91 27.60 55.27
CA VAL A 506 44.24 27.96 53.89
C VAL A 506 44.50 29.46 53.79
N LYS A 507 45.31 29.87 52.82
CA LYS A 507 45.58 31.29 52.53
C LYS A 507 45.34 31.59 51.06
N ILE A 508 44.68 32.71 50.76
CA ILE A 508 44.46 33.16 49.38
C ILE A 508 45.80 33.58 48.78
N VAL A 509 46.20 32.92 47.70
CA VAL A 509 47.46 33.20 46.97
C VAL A 509 47.22 33.97 45.68
N GLN A 510 46.03 33.85 45.08
CA GLN A 510 45.68 34.53 43.84
C GLN A 510 44.16 34.72 43.73
N LYS A 511 43.72 35.86 43.20
CA LYS A 511 42.29 36.18 42.97
C LYS A 511 42.10 36.76 41.58
N HIS A 512 41.38 36.05 40.71
CA HIS A 512 41.00 36.49 39.37
C HIS A 512 39.46 36.43 39.24
N GLY A 513 38.77 37.52 39.59
CA GLY A 513 37.30 37.55 39.61
C GLY A 513 36.74 36.49 40.55
N THR A 514 35.84 35.65 40.04
CA THR A 514 35.21 34.54 40.77
C THR A 514 36.14 33.36 41.07
N ARG A 515 37.38 33.37 40.53
CA ARG A 515 38.38 32.32 40.78
C ARG A 515 39.34 32.75 41.89
N VAL A 516 39.13 32.20 43.09
CA VAL A 516 40.00 32.40 44.26
C VAL A 516 40.87 31.16 44.45
N VAL A 517 42.19 31.33 44.36
CA VAL A 517 43.17 30.25 44.50
C VAL A 517 43.78 30.29 45.90
N VAL A 518 43.81 29.13 46.57
CA VAL A 518 44.28 29.00 47.95
C VAL A 518 45.40 27.98 48.06
N ARG A 519 46.26 28.17 49.05
CA ARG A 519 47.30 27.21 49.44
C ARG A 519 47.13 26.83 50.90
N SER A 520 47.42 25.58 51.25
CA SER A 520 47.37 25.15 52.64
C SER A 520 48.40 25.91 53.48
N THR A 521 47.97 26.38 54.66
CA THR A 521 48.87 26.87 55.69
C THR A 521 49.11 25.74 56.68
N THR A 522 50.38 25.33 56.85
CA THR A 522 50.82 24.33 57.84
C THR A 522 50.34 24.63 59.25
#